data_AF-A0AAP4UEC8-F1
#
_entry.id   AF-A0AAP4UEC8-F1
#
_cell.length_a   1.000
_cell.length_b   1.000
_cell.length_c   1.000
_cell.angle_alpha   90.00
_cell.angle_beta   90.00
_cell.angle_gamma   90.00
#
_symmetry.space_group_name_H-M   'P 1'
#
loop_
_entity.id
_entity.type
_entity.pdbx_description
1 polymer ?
#
loop_
_entity_poly.entity_id
_entity_poly.type
_entity_poly.pdbx_seq_one_letter_code
_entity_poly.pdbx_strand_id
1 'polypeptide(L)'
;MQKKHLILSGLAGSLLAMPAYASTTSMANDSILILIALMAFSFINAIVQACCYFSGQYVQSSFSQKHVTVSLLFPLAALIGFVSQYESFAQFVLYLGAVVLSIGTALIPMPLTNKKSPSRLSTLILLTGAIVILPLSIIVAPISIFSIALCHIGLKQTDIPPFAKFATVLTLLTSYGLLFYWLYQLITQVMS
;
A
#
# COMPACT_ATOMS: atom_id res chain seq x y z
N MET A 1 -25.63 -41.21 -15.15
CA MET A 1 -25.07 -40.15 -16.02
C MET A 1 -25.59 -38.78 -15.58
N GLN A 2 -24.66 -37.83 -15.43
CA GLN A 2 -24.79 -36.37 -15.38
C GLN A 2 -25.93 -35.70 -14.57
N LYS A 3 -25.58 -35.18 -13.39
CA LYS A 3 -26.10 -33.91 -12.84
C LYS A 3 -25.06 -33.32 -11.88
N LYS A 4 -23.96 -32.77 -12.42
CA LYS A 4 -22.88 -32.13 -11.63
C LYS A 4 -22.48 -30.72 -12.08
N HIS A 5 -23.23 -30.09 -12.99
CA HIS A 5 -22.80 -28.80 -13.58
C HIS A 5 -23.61 -27.56 -13.18
N LEU A 6 -24.58 -27.65 -12.26
CA LEU A 6 -25.52 -26.54 -12.00
C LEU A 6 -25.33 -25.79 -10.67
N ILE A 7 -24.19 -25.95 -9.98
CA ILE A 7 -23.92 -25.21 -8.73
C ILE A 7 -22.67 -24.30 -8.86
N LEU A 8 -21.84 -24.50 -9.88
CA LEU A 8 -20.58 -23.74 -10.02
C LEU A 8 -20.76 -22.38 -10.73
N SER A 9 -21.88 -22.13 -11.40
CA SER A 9 -22.14 -20.89 -12.14
C SER A 9 -22.74 -19.77 -11.28
N GLY A 10 -23.31 -20.08 -10.11
CA GLY A 10 -23.96 -19.09 -9.24
C GLY A 10 -23.00 -18.26 -8.38
N LEU A 11 -21.80 -18.78 -8.09
CA LEU A 11 -20.78 -18.09 -7.28
C LEU A 11 -19.89 -17.15 -8.10
N ALA A 12 -19.84 -17.32 -9.42
CA ALA A 12 -19.11 -16.41 -10.31
C ALA A 12 -19.88 -15.09 -10.53
N GLY A 13 -21.21 -15.10 -10.37
CA GLY A 13 -22.07 -13.92 -10.56
C GLY A 13 -22.24 -13.03 -9.31
N SER A 14 -21.88 -13.47 -8.11
CA SER A 14 -21.94 -12.62 -6.91
C SER A 14 -20.65 -11.84 -6.63
N LEU A 15 -19.61 -12.06 -7.44
CA LEU A 15 -18.46 -11.16 -7.60
C LEU A 15 -18.74 -10.08 -8.66
N LEU A 16 -20.03 -9.85 -8.99
CA LEU A 16 -20.45 -8.68 -9.74
C LEU A 16 -19.89 -7.45 -9.03
N ALA A 17 -18.91 -6.86 -9.73
CA ALA A 17 -18.30 -5.57 -9.50
C ALA A 17 -19.15 -4.72 -8.56
N MET A 18 -18.78 -4.68 -7.28
CA MET A 18 -19.22 -3.57 -6.45
C MET A 18 -18.65 -2.34 -7.15
N PRO A 19 -19.48 -1.44 -7.69
CA PRO A 19 -18.97 -0.21 -8.26
C PRO A 19 -18.15 0.43 -7.14
N ALA A 20 -16.90 0.74 -7.44
CA ALA A 20 -16.16 1.61 -6.58
C ALA A 20 -16.92 2.93 -6.59
N TYR A 21 -17.69 3.19 -5.55
CA TYR A 21 -18.27 4.49 -5.33
C TYR A 21 -17.10 5.43 -5.04
N ALA A 22 -16.49 5.96 -6.09
CA ALA A 22 -15.76 7.21 -6.00
C ALA A 22 -16.76 8.20 -5.42
N SER A 23 -16.49 8.69 -4.21
CA SER A 23 -17.40 9.61 -3.53
C SER A 23 -17.62 10.82 -4.44
N THR A 24 -18.85 11.01 -4.90
CA THR A 24 -19.28 12.22 -5.62
C THR A 24 -19.43 13.41 -4.68
N THR A 25 -19.01 13.29 -3.41
CA THR A 25 -18.82 14.46 -2.57
C THR A 25 -17.75 15.31 -3.21
N SER A 26 -18.18 16.40 -3.86
CA SER A 26 -17.36 17.58 -4.07
C SER A 26 -16.76 17.96 -2.72
N MET A 27 -15.61 17.38 -2.37
CA MET A 27 -14.77 17.94 -1.33
C MET A 27 -14.33 19.28 -1.90
N ALA A 28 -14.94 20.36 -1.41
CA ALA A 28 -14.74 21.71 -1.91
C ALA A 28 -13.29 22.22 -1.77
N ASN A 29 -12.36 21.38 -1.32
CA ASN A 29 -10.98 21.75 -1.06
C ASN A 29 -10.04 20.55 -1.36
N ASP A 30 -9.48 20.56 -2.56
CA ASP A 30 -8.51 19.58 -3.05
C ASP A 30 -7.30 19.41 -2.09
N SER A 31 -6.94 20.47 -1.35
CA SER A 31 -5.88 20.39 -0.34
C SER A 31 -6.21 19.42 0.81
N ILE A 32 -7.48 19.28 1.19
CA ILE A 32 -7.87 18.32 2.24
C ILE A 32 -7.70 16.87 1.73
N LEU A 33 -7.99 16.61 0.44
CA LEU A 33 -7.74 15.31 -0.16
C LEU A 33 -6.25 14.97 -0.16
N ILE A 34 -5.38 15.94 -0.50
CA ILE A 34 -3.92 15.77 -0.45
C ILE A 34 -3.48 15.44 0.98
N LEU A 35 -4.03 16.12 2.00
CA LEU A 35 -3.74 15.83 3.41
C LEU A 35 -4.16 14.42 3.81
N ILE A 36 -5.38 14.01 3.49
CA ILE A 36 -5.88 12.66 3.81
C ILE A 36 -5.02 11.60 3.13
N ALA A 37 -4.68 11.80 1.85
CA ALA A 37 -3.81 10.90 1.10
C ALA A 37 -2.42 10.79 1.72
N LEU A 38 -1.83 11.92 2.13
CA LEU A 38 -0.52 11.96 2.78
C LEU A 38 -0.54 11.22 4.14
N MET A 39 -1.57 11.44 4.94
CA MET A 39 -1.71 10.77 6.25
C MET A 39 -1.93 9.27 6.10
N ALA A 40 -2.77 8.85 5.15
CA ALA A 40 -2.97 7.44 4.82
C ALA A 40 -1.67 6.80 4.34
N PHE A 41 -0.95 7.46 3.43
CA PHE A 41 0.36 7.00 2.98
C PHE A 41 1.34 6.85 4.14
N SER A 42 1.48 7.85 5.00
CA SER A 42 2.38 7.82 6.16
C SER A 42 2.05 6.68 7.12
N PHE A 43 0.77 6.40 7.34
CA PHE A 43 0.33 5.27 8.16
C PHE A 43 0.68 3.91 7.52
N ILE A 44 0.35 3.71 6.24
CA ILE A 44 0.70 2.47 5.53
C ILE A 44 2.22 2.29 5.46
N ASN A 45 2.96 3.36 5.19
CA ASN A 45 4.41 3.35 5.16
C ASN A 45 4.99 2.93 6.51
N ALA A 46 4.43 3.39 7.64
CA ALA A 46 4.86 2.96 8.97
C ALA A 46 4.65 1.44 9.18
N ILE A 47 3.52 0.89 8.72
CA ILE A 47 3.26 -0.57 8.77
C ILE A 47 4.32 -1.32 7.95
N VAL A 48 4.57 -0.88 6.71
CA VAL A 48 5.58 -1.49 5.84
C VAL A 48 6.96 -1.40 6.49
N GLN A 49 7.31 -0.27 7.08
CA GLN A 49 8.59 -0.09 7.76
C GLN A 49 8.75 -1.02 8.95
N ALA A 50 7.70 -1.19 9.76
CA ALA A 50 7.70 -2.16 10.85
C ALA A 50 7.94 -3.57 10.30
N CYS A 51 7.18 -3.99 9.28
CA CYS A 51 7.35 -5.31 8.65
C CYS A 51 8.77 -5.50 8.11
N CYS A 52 9.31 -4.53 7.38
CA CYS A 52 10.68 -4.57 6.83
C CYS A 52 11.76 -4.60 7.92
N TYR A 53 11.57 -3.86 9.02
CA TYR A 53 12.47 -3.90 10.16
C TYR A 53 12.43 -5.25 10.89
N PHE A 54 11.24 -5.74 11.25
CA PHE A 54 11.07 -6.99 11.98
C PHE A 54 11.49 -8.22 11.16
N SER A 55 11.39 -8.15 9.83
CA SER A 55 11.88 -9.17 8.89
C SER A 55 13.36 -9.00 8.50
N GLY A 56 14.06 -8.02 9.07
CA GLY A 56 15.51 -7.82 8.88
C GLY A 56 15.92 -7.33 7.48
N GLN A 57 15.02 -6.72 6.71
CA GLN A 57 15.35 -6.22 5.36
C GLN A 57 16.31 -5.04 5.39
N TYR A 58 16.29 -4.24 6.46
CA TYR A 58 17.18 -3.09 6.64
C TYR A 58 18.63 -3.46 7.01
N VAL A 59 19.02 -4.74 7.07
CA VAL A 59 20.44 -5.10 7.12
C VAL A 59 21.18 -4.58 5.89
N GLN A 60 20.54 -4.64 4.73
CA GLN A 60 21.09 -4.11 3.50
C GLN A 60 20.88 -2.60 3.43
N SER A 61 21.96 -1.82 3.53
CA SER A 61 21.89 -0.36 3.43
C SER A 61 21.27 0.11 2.10
N SER A 62 21.54 -0.59 1.00
CA SER A 62 20.93 -0.31 -0.30
C SER A 62 19.41 -0.48 -0.30
N PHE A 63 18.86 -1.43 0.46
CA PHE A 63 17.41 -1.61 0.61
C PHE A 63 16.80 -0.46 1.42
N SER A 64 17.43 -0.11 2.54
CA SER A 64 17.00 1.03 3.38
C SER A 64 16.98 2.34 2.58
N GLN A 65 18.05 2.63 1.82
CA GLN A 65 18.11 3.81 0.97
C GLN A 65 17.02 3.82 -0.10
N LYS A 66 16.80 2.70 -0.81
CA LYS A 66 15.73 2.59 -1.81
C LYS A 66 14.35 2.82 -1.21
N HIS A 67 14.06 2.23 -0.05
CA HIS A 67 12.79 2.43 0.63
C HIS A 67 12.61 3.91 0.98
N VAL A 68 13.61 4.55 1.59
CA VAL A 68 13.55 5.96 1.92
C VAL A 68 13.33 6.83 0.68
N THR A 69 14.09 6.61 -0.39
CA THR A 69 13.97 7.39 -1.62
C THR A 69 12.55 7.29 -2.19
N VAL A 70 11.98 6.08 -2.27
CA VAL A 70 10.61 5.89 -2.76
C VAL A 70 9.59 6.53 -1.80
N SER A 71 9.79 6.39 -0.49
CA SER A 71 8.87 6.96 0.49
C SER A 71 8.88 8.48 0.51
N LEU A 72 10.01 9.12 0.20
CA LEU A 72 10.16 10.57 0.22
C LEU A 72 9.42 11.26 -0.94
N LEU A 73 9.16 10.54 -2.04
CA LEU A 73 8.44 11.08 -3.19
C LEU A 73 7.03 11.57 -2.83
N PHE A 74 6.34 10.86 -1.94
CA PHE A 74 4.96 11.19 -1.57
C PHE A 74 4.85 12.48 -0.73
N PRO A 75 5.62 12.67 0.36
CA PRO A 75 5.66 13.95 1.06
C PRO A 75 6.08 15.13 0.19
N LEU A 76 7.02 14.93 -0.75
CA LEU A 76 7.44 15.98 -1.68
C LEU A 76 6.34 16.34 -2.69
N ALA A 77 5.63 15.35 -3.24
CA ALA A 77 4.49 15.58 -4.11
C ALA A 77 3.36 16.31 -3.37
N ALA A 78 3.08 15.92 -2.12
CA ALA A 78 2.09 16.59 -1.27
C ALA A 78 2.48 18.05 -0.99
N LEU A 79 3.77 18.33 -0.72
CA LEU A 79 4.26 19.69 -0.52
C LEU A 79 4.01 20.58 -1.75
N ILE A 80 4.33 20.09 -2.95
CA ILE A 80 4.07 20.81 -4.22
C ILE A 80 2.57 21.08 -4.36
N GLY A 81 1.73 20.08 -4.05
CA GLY A 81 0.28 20.22 -4.06
C GLY A 81 -0.23 21.30 -3.11
N PHE A 82 0.23 21.29 -1.85
CA PHE A 82 -0.16 22.28 -0.85
C PHE A 82 0.29 23.70 -1.19
N VAL A 83 1.52 23.87 -1.70
CA VAL A 83 2.02 25.18 -2.14
C VAL A 83 1.18 25.75 -3.28
N SER A 84 0.60 24.88 -4.12
CA SER A 84 -0.20 25.31 -5.27
C SER A 84 -1.65 25.67 -4.91
N GLN A 85 -2.15 25.27 -3.73
CA GLN A 85 -3.58 25.28 -3.42
C GLN A 85 -3.94 25.83 -2.03
N TYR A 86 -2.99 26.39 -1.27
CA TYR A 86 -3.30 26.91 0.07
C TYR A 86 -4.14 28.19 0.01
N GLU A 87 -5.18 28.27 0.84
CA GLU A 87 -6.08 29.45 0.88
C GLU A 87 -5.73 30.41 2.03
N SER A 88 -5.05 29.91 3.07
CA SER A 88 -4.64 30.72 4.22
C SER A 88 -3.29 30.30 4.79
N PHE A 89 -2.62 31.22 5.48
CA PHE A 89 -1.36 30.93 6.16
C PHE A 89 -1.52 29.84 7.24
N ALA A 90 -2.63 29.85 7.99
CA ALA A 90 -2.89 28.83 9.01
C ALA A 90 -3.02 27.43 8.40
N GLN A 91 -3.72 27.31 7.27
CA GLN A 91 -3.87 26.06 6.53
C GLN A 91 -2.52 25.59 5.97
N PHE A 92 -1.71 26.51 5.42
CA PHE A 92 -0.35 26.20 4.97
C PHE A 92 0.53 25.66 6.09
N VAL A 93 0.52 26.28 7.27
CA VAL A 93 1.32 25.83 8.43
C VAL A 93 0.91 24.42 8.87
N LEU A 94 -0.40 24.13 8.90
CA LEU A 94 -0.91 22.80 9.25
C LEU A 94 -0.42 21.73 8.26
N TYR A 95 -0.53 22.01 6.96
CA TYR A 95 -0.09 21.08 5.91
C TYR A 95 1.43 20.92 5.88
N LEU A 96 2.18 21.99 6.09
CA LEU A 96 3.64 21.92 6.24
C LEU A 96 4.03 21.03 7.42
N GLY A 97 3.35 21.14 8.56
CA GLY A 97 3.54 20.24 9.70
C GLY A 97 3.32 18.78 9.33
N ALA A 98 2.25 18.46 8.58
CA ALA A 98 1.98 17.11 8.10
C ALA A 98 3.06 16.59 7.13
N VAL A 99 3.57 17.45 6.24
CA VAL A 99 4.69 17.12 5.35
C VAL A 99 5.95 16.82 6.15
N VAL A 100 6.31 17.67 7.11
CA VAL A 100 7.52 17.48 7.94
C VAL A 100 7.43 16.17 8.72
N LEU A 101 6.27 15.88 9.33
CA LEU A 101 6.05 14.60 10.02
C LEU A 101 6.19 13.42 9.05
N SER A 102 5.65 13.53 7.84
CA SER A 102 5.71 12.47 6.82
C SER A 102 7.11 12.27 6.25
N ILE A 103 7.91 13.33 6.14
CA ILE A 103 9.35 13.23 5.82
C ILE A 103 10.07 12.52 6.96
N GLY A 104 9.80 12.90 8.21
CA GLY A 104 10.35 12.26 9.40
C GLY A 104 10.08 10.76 9.42
N THR A 105 8.83 10.35 9.14
CA THR A 105 8.47 8.93 9.06
C THR A 105 9.13 8.25 7.86
N ALA A 106 9.24 8.90 6.70
CA ALA A 106 9.91 8.34 5.53
C ALA A 106 11.41 8.08 5.75
N LEU A 107 12.06 8.84 6.62
CA LEU A 107 13.49 8.71 6.93
C LEU A 107 13.82 7.62 7.98
N ILE A 108 12.81 7.09 8.71
CA ILE A 108 12.97 6.06 9.75
C ILE A 108 13.81 4.84 9.33
N PRO A 109 13.76 4.33 8.08
CA PRO A 109 14.60 3.19 7.70
C PRO A 109 16.11 3.46 7.84
N MET A 110 16.56 4.71 7.68
CA MET A 110 17.98 5.07 7.75
C MET A 110 18.61 4.69 9.11
N PRO A 111 18.11 5.18 10.27
CA PRO A 111 18.67 4.82 11.58
C PRO A 111 18.47 3.34 11.95
N LEU A 112 17.52 2.65 11.33
CA LEU A 112 17.27 1.22 11.55
C LEU A 112 18.21 0.30 10.75
N THR A 113 19.05 0.87 9.89
CA THR A 113 19.98 0.12 9.04
C THR A 113 20.95 -0.70 9.88
N ASN A 114 21.10 -1.99 9.56
CA ASN A 114 22.02 -2.91 10.22
C ASN A 114 21.77 -3.12 11.73
N LYS A 115 20.55 -2.85 12.22
CA LYS A 115 20.18 -3.03 13.64
C LYS A 115 19.55 -4.37 13.96
N LYS A 116 18.99 -5.08 12.98
CA LYS A 116 18.27 -6.34 13.18
C LYS A 116 18.48 -7.31 12.02
N SER A 117 18.95 -8.51 12.32
CA SER A 117 19.19 -9.56 11.33
C SER A 117 17.91 -10.24 10.84
N PRO A 118 17.93 -10.85 9.63
CA PRO A 118 16.80 -11.63 9.13
C PRO A 118 16.55 -12.84 10.03
N SER A 119 15.29 -13.10 10.34
CA SER A 119 14.86 -14.28 11.11
C SER A 119 14.21 -15.33 10.19
N ARG A 120 14.05 -16.56 10.68
CA ARG A 120 13.28 -17.61 9.98
C ARG A 120 11.79 -17.27 9.80
N LEU A 121 11.27 -16.36 10.63
CA LEU A 121 9.88 -15.89 10.58
C LEU A 121 9.70 -14.68 9.66
N SER A 122 10.75 -14.22 9.00
CA SER A 122 10.74 -12.99 8.21
C SER A 122 9.69 -13.02 7.10
N THR A 123 9.43 -14.17 6.48
CA THR A 123 8.42 -14.28 5.42
C THR A 123 7.01 -14.17 6.00
N LEU A 124 6.79 -14.75 7.18
CA LEU A 124 5.51 -14.66 7.88
C LEU A 124 5.22 -13.22 8.32
N ILE A 125 6.24 -12.48 8.80
CA ILE A 125 6.10 -11.08 9.18
C ILE A 125 5.75 -10.18 7.98
N LEU A 126 6.35 -10.45 6.82
CA LEU A 126 6.02 -9.72 5.59
C LEU A 126 4.63 -10.09 5.08
N LEU A 127 4.26 -11.38 5.18
CA LEU A 127 2.94 -11.88 4.81
C LEU A 127 1.84 -11.31 5.70
N THR A 128 2.04 -11.23 7.02
CA THR A 128 1.06 -10.61 7.92
C THR A 128 0.87 -9.14 7.58
N GLY A 129 1.94 -8.42 7.28
CA GLY A 129 1.85 -7.05 6.76
C GLY A 129 1.03 -6.96 5.47
N ALA A 130 1.30 -7.83 4.50
CA ALA A 130 0.58 -7.86 3.23
C ALA A 130 -0.92 -8.17 3.42
N ILE A 131 -1.26 -9.10 4.32
CA ILE A 131 -2.65 -9.47 4.66
C ILE A 131 -3.35 -8.31 5.40
N VAL A 132 -2.67 -7.58 6.28
CA VAL A 132 -3.26 -6.42 6.98
C VAL A 132 -3.53 -5.26 6.00
N ILE A 133 -2.65 -5.03 5.04
CA ILE A 133 -2.79 -3.95 4.05
C ILE A 133 -3.85 -4.27 2.99
N LEU A 134 -4.06 -5.54 2.65
CA LEU A 134 -4.94 -5.95 1.56
C LEU A 134 -6.43 -5.53 1.74
N PRO A 135 -7.07 -5.67 2.91
CA PRO A 135 -8.41 -5.12 3.14
C PRO A 135 -8.48 -3.60 2.94
N LEU A 136 -7.41 -2.86 3.31
CA LEU A 136 -7.37 -1.41 3.11
C LEU A 136 -7.32 -1.04 1.63
N SER A 137 -6.73 -1.89 0.79
CA SER A 137 -6.70 -1.68 -0.66
C SER A 137 -8.05 -1.89 -1.36
N ILE A 138 -9.03 -2.51 -0.69
CA ILE A 138 -10.42 -2.56 -1.20
C ILE A 138 -11.04 -1.16 -1.19
N ILE A 139 -10.65 -0.32 -0.22
CA ILE A 139 -11.17 1.05 -0.07
C ILE A 139 -10.38 2.01 -0.98
N VAL A 140 -9.05 1.88 -1.01
CA VAL A 140 -8.17 2.81 -1.74
C VAL A 140 -7.22 2.01 -2.64
N ALA A 141 -7.51 2.03 -3.93
CA ALA A 141 -6.86 1.19 -4.94
C ALA A 141 -5.32 1.18 -4.91
N PRO A 142 -4.62 2.35 -4.85
CA PRO A 142 -3.17 2.38 -4.93
C PRO A 142 -2.47 1.72 -3.73
N ILE A 143 -3.18 1.49 -2.63
CA ILE A 143 -2.63 0.82 -1.44
C ILE A 143 -2.24 -0.64 -1.75
N SER A 144 -2.88 -1.27 -2.74
CA SER A 144 -2.56 -2.63 -3.19
C SER A 144 -1.09 -2.79 -3.57
N ILE A 145 -0.44 -1.73 -4.06
CA ILE A 145 0.99 -1.72 -4.44
C ILE A 145 1.89 -2.07 -3.25
N PHE A 146 1.56 -1.63 -2.04
CA PHE A 146 2.35 -1.94 -0.84
C PHE A 146 2.23 -3.42 -0.46
N SER A 147 1.03 -3.99 -0.57
CA SER A 147 0.81 -5.43 -0.35
C SER A 147 1.58 -6.26 -1.40
N ILE A 148 1.54 -5.86 -2.67
CA ILE A 148 2.32 -6.47 -3.76
C ILE A 148 3.82 -6.41 -3.45
N ALA A 149 4.33 -5.26 -3.03
CA ALA A 149 5.74 -5.08 -2.71
C ALA A 149 6.19 -5.99 -1.56
N LEU A 150 5.42 -6.06 -0.46
CA LEU A 150 5.71 -6.95 0.67
C LEU A 150 5.71 -8.43 0.26
N CYS A 151 4.75 -8.87 -0.55
CA CYS A 151 4.71 -10.23 -1.08
C CYS A 151 5.93 -10.55 -1.94
N HIS A 152 6.37 -9.64 -2.82
CA HIS A 152 7.58 -9.83 -3.63
C HIS A 152 8.85 -9.91 -2.78
N ILE A 153 8.95 -9.09 -1.74
CA ILE A 153 10.08 -9.14 -0.81
C ILE A 153 10.05 -10.47 -0.03
N GLY A 154 8.86 -10.92 0.40
CA GLY A 154 8.67 -12.20 1.07
C GLY A 154 9.09 -13.41 0.22
N LEU A 155 8.74 -13.41 -1.07
CA LEU A 155 9.11 -14.48 -2.00
C LEU A 155 10.61 -14.54 -2.34
N LYS A 156 11.37 -13.47 -2.10
CA LYS A 156 12.83 -13.42 -2.29
C LYS A 156 13.62 -13.97 -1.11
N GLN A 157 12.96 -14.36 -0.02
CA GLN A 157 13.64 -14.92 1.13
C GLN A 157 14.11 -16.36 0.88
N THR A 158 15.23 -16.76 1.49
CA THR A 158 15.88 -18.04 1.27
C THR A 158 15.13 -19.21 1.92
N ASP A 159 14.56 -19.00 3.11
CA ASP A 159 13.96 -20.05 3.94
C ASP A 159 12.45 -19.86 4.09
N ILE A 160 11.71 -20.08 3.00
CA ILE A 160 10.26 -19.90 2.98
C ILE A 160 9.55 -21.20 3.36
N PRO A 161 8.73 -21.23 4.42
CA PRO A 161 7.91 -22.39 4.72
C PRO A 161 6.85 -22.59 3.62
N PRO A 162 6.54 -23.84 3.21
CA PRO A 162 5.69 -24.13 2.05
C PRO A 162 4.29 -23.51 2.17
N PHE A 163 3.71 -23.51 3.38
CA PHE A 163 2.44 -22.84 3.67
C PHE A 163 2.52 -21.32 3.44
N ALA A 164 3.58 -20.67 3.93
CA ALA A 164 3.75 -19.22 3.74
C ALA A 164 3.99 -18.88 2.28
N LYS A 165 4.68 -19.73 1.51
CA LYS A 165 4.83 -19.54 0.06
C LYS A 165 3.48 -19.53 -0.65
N PHE A 166 2.65 -20.55 -0.38
CA PHE A 166 1.31 -20.65 -0.96
C PHE A 166 0.45 -19.43 -0.59
N ALA A 167 0.39 -19.09 0.70
CA ALA A 167 -0.35 -17.92 1.17
C ALA A 167 0.17 -16.61 0.55
N THR A 168 1.49 -16.44 0.43
CA THR A 168 2.09 -15.25 -0.20
C THR A 168 1.71 -15.14 -1.67
N VAL A 169 1.70 -16.25 -2.42
CA VAL A 169 1.27 -16.26 -3.83
C VAL A 169 -0.22 -15.96 -3.94
N LEU A 170 -1.05 -16.51 -3.05
CA LEU A 170 -2.48 -16.24 -3.05
C LEU A 170 -2.77 -14.76 -2.76
N THR A 171 -2.13 -14.18 -1.72
CA THR A 171 -2.23 -12.74 -1.42
C THR A 171 -1.74 -11.91 -2.60
N LEU A 172 -0.64 -12.31 -3.25
CA LEU A 172 -0.10 -11.61 -4.41
C LEU A 172 -1.08 -11.60 -5.60
N LEU A 173 -1.69 -12.75 -5.91
CA LEU A 173 -2.70 -12.86 -6.96
C LEU A 173 -3.91 -11.98 -6.67
N THR A 174 -4.40 -11.99 -5.43
CA THR A 174 -5.51 -11.14 -5.01
C THR A 174 -5.17 -9.66 -5.12
N SER A 175 -3.97 -9.24 -4.68
CA SER A 175 -3.53 -7.85 -4.77
C SER A 175 -3.37 -7.38 -6.22
N TYR A 176 -2.82 -8.22 -7.10
CA TYR A 176 -2.75 -7.90 -8.53
C TYR A 176 -4.14 -7.82 -9.16
N GLY A 177 -5.02 -8.78 -8.87
CA GLY A 177 -6.39 -8.79 -9.38
C GLY A 177 -7.14 -7.51 -8.99
N LEU A 178 -6.98 -7.07 -7.74
CA LEU A 178 -7.57 -5.84 -7.26
C LEU A 178 -6.99 -4.61 -7.96
N LEU A 179 -5.66 -4.54 -8.13
CA LEU A 179 -5.01 -3.44 -8.86
C LEU A 179 -5.51 -3.35 -10.32
N PHE A 180 -5.59 -4.49 -11.02
CA PHE A 180 -6.10 -4.53 -12.39
C PHE A 180 -7.58 -4.17 -12.48
N TYR A 181 -8.40 -4.62 -11.53
CA TYR A 181 -9.81 -4.24 -11.46
C TYR A 181 -9.98 -2.73 -11.34
N TRP A 182 -9.23 -2.10 -10.45
CA TRP A 182 -9.24 -0.65 -10.27
C TRP A 182 -8.71 0.10 -11.49
N LEU A 183 -7.64 -0.40 -12.12
CA LEU A 183 -7.10 0.19 -13.34
C LEU A 183 -8.12 0.13 -14.48
N TYR A 184 -8.83 -1.00 -14.62
CA TYR A 184 -9.91 -1.16 -15.58
C TYR A 184 -11.04 -0.15 -15.31
N GLN A 185 -11.48 0.00 -14.05
CA GLN A 185 -12.50 0.99 -13.71
C GLN A 185 -12.07 2.42 -14.03
N LEU A 186 -10.84 2.79 -13.69
CA LEU A 186 -10.28 4.11 -13.96
C LEU A 186 -10.24 4.40 -15.47
N ILE A 187 -9.82 3.43 -16.28
CA ILE A 187 -9.84 3.57 -17.75
C ILE A 187 -11.27 3.75 -18.25
N THR A 188 -12.22 2.95 -17.78
CA THR A 188 -13.62 3.07 -18.22
C THR A 188 -14.25 4.40 -17.84
N GLN A 189 -13.90 4.97 -16.68
CA GLN A 189 -14.39 6.29 -16.25
C GLN A 189 -13.76 7.45 -17.02
N VAL A 190 -12.50 7.32 -17.46
CA VAL A 190 -11.83 8.35 -18.27
C VAL A 190 -12.31 8.34 -19.72
N MET A 191 -12.75 7.18 -20.23
CA MET A 191 -13.23 7.01 -21.60
C MET A 191 -14.74 7.30 -21.77
N SER A 192 -15.49 7.43 -20.67
CA SER A 192 -16.91 7.82 -20.64
C SER A 192 -17.07 9.32 -20.54
#